data_AF-A0A1D2X9C9-F1
#
_entry.id   AF-A0A1D2X9C9-F1
#
_cell.length_a   1.000
_cell.length_b   1.000
_cell.length_c   1.000
_cell.angle_alpha   90.00
_cell.angle_beta   90.00
_cell.angle_gamma   90.00
#
_symmetry.space_group_name_H-M   'P 1'
#
loop_
_entity.id
_entity.type
_entity.pdbx_description
1 polymer ?
#
loop_
_entity_poly.entity_id
_entity_poly.type
_entity_poly.pdbx_seq_one_letter_code
_entity_poly.pdbx_strand_id
1 'polypeptide(L)'
;MKAASNKRSTETSFSLHPRNPHQGRYDLEALSLSTPELKPFLTTNPRAELTINFSDENAVLCLNRALLKHFYKVTHWQLPKGYLCPPIPGRADYIHYLADLLTTTRNSDQPPHDSSVKVLDIGTGANCIYPIIGSQSYGWQFTASDIDPVSVRTARLIVDSNPCLKGRINIKQQDDSSKLFTGIIQPDDRYDLTLCNPPFHGSPKEAQAGTQRKWRNLNKHKTETTQSSTLNFGGQKAELWCEGGEIRFLKQMINESVRFAHQVCWFTSLVSKGDNIQPLKRLLKQKGALHIKVIKMAQGQKTSRFIAWSFLTHFPKRSDLCSTSKQLYTHSP
;
A
#
# COMPACT_ATOMS: atom_id res chain seq x y z
N MET A 1 14.38 -43.57 34.22
CA MET A 1 14.64 -42.93 32.91
C MET A 1 13.44 -42.04 32.56
N LYS A 2 13.61 -40.71 32.63
CA LYS A 2 12.55 -39.74 32.31
C LYS A 2 12.58 -39.45 30.81
N ALA A 3 11.49 -39.75 30.10
CA ALA A 3 11.34 -39.43 28.69
C ALA A 3 11.24 -37.90 28.51
N ALA A 4 12.17 -37.34 27.74
CA ALA A 4 12.15 -35.93 27.35
C ALA A 4 11.04 -35.70 26.31
N SER A 5 10.05 -34.89 26.68
CA SER A 5 9.04 -34.37 25.75
C SER A 5 9.71 -33.35 24.83
N ASN A 6 9.89 -33.75 23.57
CA ASN A 6 10.46 -32.93 22.53
C ASN A 6 9.37 -31.94 22.03
N LYS A 7 9.28 -30.76 22.66
CA LYS A 7 8.47 -29.65 22.14
C LYS A 7 9.10 -29.17 20.83
N ARG A 8 8.56 -29.62 19.70
CA ARG A 8 8.79 -28.98 18.40
C ARG A 8 8.34 -27.52 18.52
N SER A 9 9.28 -26.60 18.41
CA SER A 9 9.01 -25.19 18.17
C SER A 9 8.19 -25.07 16.88
N THR A 10 6.95 -24.62 17.02
CA THR A 10 6.10 -24.26 15.87
C THR A 10 6.78 -23.13 15.12
N GLU A 11 7.33 -23.44 13.94
CA GLU A 11 7.76 -22.43 12.97
C GLU A 11 6.58 -21.51 12.69
N THR A 12 6.71 -20.24 13.06
CA THR A 12 5.66 -19.24 12.89
C THR A 12 5.54 -18.97 11.39
N SER A 13 4.60 -19.62 10.71
CA SER A 13 4.26 -19.27 9.33
C SER A 13 3.76 -17.84 9.33
N PHE A 14 4.50 -16.91 8.72
CA PHE A 14 4.11 -15.51 8.61
C PHE A 14 2.86 -15.36 7.73
N SER A 15 1.68 -15.43 8.36
CA SER A 15 0.37 -15.22 7.77
C SER A 15 0.10 -13.73 7.55
N LEU A 16 -0.77 -13.39 6.59
CA LEU A 16 -1.29 -12.02 6.45
C LEU A 16 -1.88 -11.53 7.78
N HIS A 17 -1.98 -10.21 7.94
CA HIS A 17 -2.58 -9.57 9.11
C HIS A 17 -3.94 -10.21 9.47
N PRO A 18 -4.25 -10.52 10.75
CA PRO A 18 -5.46 -11.27 11.13
C PRO A 18 -6.80 -10.73 10.58
N ARG A 19 -6.93 -9.41 10.46
CA ARG A 19 -8.11 -8.73 9.87
C ARG A 19 -8.16 -8.72 8.33
N ASN A 20 -7.13 -9.22 7.66
CA ASN A 20 -7.07 -9.28 6.20
C ASN A 20 -8.04 -10.36 5.70
N PRO A 21 -9.06 -10.05 4.88
CA PRO A 21 -10.06 -11.04 4.47
C PRO A 21 -9.51 -12.08 3.48
N HIS A 22 -8.31 -11.85 2.95
CA HIS A 22 -7.66 -12.70 1.95
C HIS A 22 -6.79 -13.80 2.58
N GLN A 23 -7.16 -14.29 3.77
CA GLN A 23 -6.45 -15.39 4.42
C GLN A 23 -6.57 -16.68 3.60
N GLY A 24 -5.54 -17.52 3.67
CA GLY A 24 -5.56 -18.84 3.05
C GLY A 24 -5.61 -18.78 1.53
N ARG A 25 -6.45 -19.62 0.92
CA ARG A 25 -6.61 -19.73 -0.54
C ARG A 25 -7.86 -19.00 -0.98
N TYR A 26 -7.86 -18.50 -2.22
CA TYR A 26 -9.03 -17.88 -2.80
C TYR A 26 -10.14 -18.91 -3.01
N ASP A 27 -11.35 -18.56 -2.58
CA ASP A 27 -12.57 -19.25 -2.98
C ASP A 27 -12.93 -18.82 -4.41
N LEU A 28 -12.29 -19.48 -5.39
CA LEU A 28 -12.46 -19.15 -6.80
C LEU A 28 -13.87 -19.48 -7.31
N GLU A 29 -14.59 -20.37 -6.65
CA GLU A 29 -16.00 -20.65 -6.96
C GLU A 29 -16.87 -19.45 -6.56
N ALA A 30 -16.78 -19.00 -5.30
CA ALA A 30 -17.52 -17.82 -4.84
C ALA A 30 -17.16 -16.55 -5.63
N LEU A 31 -15.88 -16.38 -5.96
CA LEU A 31 -15.42 -15.26 -6.80
C LEU A 31 -16.04 -15.34 -8.20
N SER A 32 -16.09 -16.53 -8.80
CA SER A 32 -16.67 -16.75 -10.14
C SER A 32 -18.20 -16.64 -10.17
N LEU A 33 -18.89 -16.81 -9.04
CA LEU A 33 -20.31 -16.48 -8.92
C LEU A 33 -20.53 -14.96 -8.97
N SER A 34 -19.69 -14.20 -8.25
CA SER A 34 -19.78 -12.73 -8.25
C SER A 34 -19.28 -12.09 -9.55
N THR A 35 -18.34 -12.74 -10.24
CA THR A 35 -17.67 -12.26 -11.45
C THR A 35 -17.55 -13.43 -12.45
N PRO A 36 -18.61 -13.74 -13.21
CA PRO A 36 -18.62 -14.88 -14.16
C PRO A 36 -17.50 -14.85 -15.19
N GLU A 37 -16.97 -13.67 -15.50
CA GLU A 37 -15.83 -13.45 -16.40
C GLU A 37 -14.53 -14.10 -15.89
N LEU A 38 -14.47 -14.52 -14.62
CA LEU A 38 -13.34 -15.27 -14.07
C LEU A 38 -13.34 -16.74 -14.54
N LYS A 39 -14.51 -17.31 -14.87
CA LYS A 39 -14.64 -18.74 -15.20
C LYS A 39 -13.72 -19.21 -16.34
N PRO A 40 -13.56 -18.47 -17.45
CA PRO A 40 -12.67 -18.88 -18.54
C PRO A 40 -11.19 -18.94 -18.15
N PHE A 41 -10.79 -18.29 -17.06
CA PHE A 41 -9.40 -18.29 -16.57
C PHE A 41 -9.12 -19.37 -15.52
N LEU A 42 -10.15 -20.10 -15.08
CA LEU A 42 -10.00 -21.17 -14.11
C LEU A 42 -9.33 -22.39 -14.74
N THR A 43 -8.39 -22.96 -14.00
CA THR A 43 -7.69 -24.21 -14.34
C THR A 43 -7.46 -25.00 -13.07
N THR A 44 -7.05 -26.26 -13.17
CA THR A 44 -6.60 -27.05 -12.02
C THR A 44 -5.08 -27.09 -11.96
N ASN A 45 -4.51 -27.06 -10.76
CA ASN A 45 -3.09 -27.33 -10.54
C ASN A 45 -2.81 -28.85 -10.53
N PRO A 46 -1.54 -29.31 -10.45
CA PRO A 46 -1.21 -30.76 -10.40
C PRO A 46 -1.79 -31.53 -9.20
N ARG A 47 -2.33 -30.84 -8.18
CA ARG A 47 -3.03 -31.44 -7.04
C ARG A 47 -4.56 -31.48 -7.24
N ALA A 48 -5.03 -31.23 -8.46
CA ALA A 48 -6.44 -31.11 -8.83
C ALA A 48 -7.19 -29.98 -8.10
N GLU A 49 -6.47 -28.96 -7.62
CA GLU A 49 -7.07 -27.82 -6.92
C GLU A 49 -7.33 -26.68 -7.93
N LEU A 50 -8.47 -26.02 -7.79
CA LEU A 50 -8.84 -24.87 -8.62
C LEU A 50 -7.84 -23.71 -8.44
N THR A 51 -7.38 -23.15 -9.54
CA THR A 51 -6.42 -22.04 -9.61
C THR A 51 -6.63 -21.23 -10.89
N ILE A 52 -5.83 -20.18 -11.07
CA ILE A 52 -5.64 -19.51 -12.35
C ILE A 52 -4.17 -19.63 -12.80
N ASN A 53 -3.90 -19.30 -14.06
CA ASN A 53 -2.55 -19.06 -14.53
C ASN A 53 -2.07 -17.66 -14.09
N PHE A 54 -1.24 -17.58 -13.05
CA PHE A 54 -0.67 -16.31 -12.57
C PHE A 54 0.36 -15.67 -13.53
N SER A 55 0.75 -16.37 -14.60
CA SER A 55 1.54 -15.84 -15.70
C SER A 55 0.70 -15.26 -16.84
N ASP A 56 -0.63 -15.28 -16.74
CA ASP A 56 -1.53 -14.58 -17.66
C ASP A 56 -1.99 -13.25 -17.04
N GLU A 57 -1.64 -12.13 -17.66
CA GLU A 57 -2.00 -10.78 -17.20
C GLU A 57 -3.52 -10.58 -17.14
N ASN A 58 -4.27 -11.14 -18.09
CA ASN A 58 -5.72 -11.00 -18.13
C ASN A 58 -6.38 -11.81 -17.01
N ALA A 59 -5.87 -13.01 -16.74
CA ALA A 59 -6.33 -13.83 -15.61
C ALA A 59 -6.10 -13.12 -14.27
N VAL A 60 -4.91 -12.54 -14.06
CA VAL A 60 -4.58 -11.80 -12.84
C VAL A 60 -5.43 -10.54 -12.70
N LEU A 61 -5.64 -9.79 -13.79
CA LEU A 61 -6.52 -8.62 -13.81
C LEU A 61 -7.96 -9.01 -13.45
N CYS A 62 -8.48 -10.11 -14.04
CA CYS A 62 -9.82 -10.59 -13.77
C CYS A 62 -9.99 -11.08 -12.33
N LEU A 63 -9.00 -11.80 -11.78
CA LEU A 63 -8.99 -12.20 -10.38
C LEU A 63 -9.03 -10.99 -9.45
N ASN A 64 -8.20 -9.98 -9.70
CA ASN A 64 -8.18 -8.77 -8.87
C ASN A 64 -9.50 -8.00 -8.94
N ARG A 65 -10.16 -7.94 -10.11
CA ARG A 65 -11.53 -7.41 -10.24
C ARG A 65 -12.53 -8.20 -9.41
N ALA A 66 -12.45 -9.52 -9.44
CA ALA A 66 -13.34 -10.38 -8.67
C ALA A 66 -13.14 -10.18 -7.16
N LEU A 67 -11.90 -10.08 -6.68
CA LEU A 67 -11.58 -9.76 -5.29
C LEU A 67 -12.14 -8.40 -4.87
N LEU A 68 -11.95 -7.37 -5.69
CA LEU A 68 -12.46 -6.02 -5.45
C LEU A 68 -13.98 -5.98 -5.37
N LYS A 69 -14.67 -6.67 -6.28
CA LYS A 69 -16.13 -6.77 -6.29
C LYS A 69 -16.65 -7.52 -5.08
N HIS A 70 -16.07 -8.68 -4.78
CA HIS A 70 -16.55 -9.56 -3.73
C HIS A 70 -16.37 -8.96 -2.33
N PHE A 71 -15.15 -8.53 -2.01
CA PHE A 71 -14.76 -8.08 -0.66
C PHE A 71 -14.96 -6.59 -0.41
N TYR A 72 -14.83 -5.76 -1.45
CA TYR A 72 -14.84 -4.30 -1.30
C TYR A 72 -15.98 -3.61 -2.07
N LYS A 73 -16.89 -4.39 -2.69
CA LYS A 73 -18.07 -3.88 -3.41
C LYS A 73 -17.75 -2.89 -4.53
N VAL A 74 -16.53 -2.98 -5.08
CA VAL A 74 -16.10 -2.19 -6.25
C VAL A 74 -16.39 -3.00 -7.51
N THR A 75 -17.40 -2.58 -8.26
CA THR A 75 -17.87 -3.29 -9.47
C THR A 75 -17.17 -2.81 -10.73
N HIS A 76 -16.78 -1.54 -10.79
CA HIS A 76 -16.14 -0.92 -11.96
C HIS A 76 -14.67 -0.62 -11.66
N TRP A 77 -13.78 -1.55 -12.03
CA TRP A 77 -12.34 -1.36 -11.88
C TRP A 77 -11.64 -1.81 -13.15
N GLN A 78 -11.10 -0.84 -13.89
CA GLN A 78 -10.40 -1.04 -15.15
C GLN A 78 -9.12 -0.23 -15.14
N LEU A 79 -8.04 -0.83 -15.64
CA LEU A 79 -6.74 -0.19 -15.71
C LEU A 79 -6.36 0.03 -17.18
N PRO A 80 -5.62 1.10 -17.52
CA PRO A 80 -5.06 1.24 -18.84
C PRO A 80 -4.00 0.17 -19.07
N LYS A 81 -3.81 -0.23 -20.32
CA LYS A 81 -2.82 -1.25 -20.69
C LYS A 81 -1.41 -0.83 -20.23
N GLY A 82 -0.68 -1.75 -19.61
CA GLY A 82 0.70 -1.54 -19.15
C GLY A 82 0.85 -0.83 -17.80
N TYR A 83 -0.24 -0.46 -17.13
CA TYR A 83 -0.21 0.06 -15.76
C TYR A 83 -0.16 -1.08 -14.72
N LEU A 84 0.28 -0.76 -13.51
CA LEU A 84 0.39 -1.73 -12.45
C LEU A 84 -0.96 -2.26 -11.99
N CYS A 85 -1.13 -3.58 -12.14
CA CYS A 85 -2.18 -4.37 -11.51
C CYS A 85 -1.66 -4.91 -10.17
N PRO A 86 -2.02 -4.29 -9.03
CA PRO A 86 -1.44 -4.65 -7.74
C PRO A 86 -2.09 -5.93 -7.17
N PRO A 87 -1.32 -6.82 -6.52
CA PRO A 87 -1.91 -7.95 -5.79
C PRO A 87 -2.70 -7.44 -4.57
N ILE A 88 -4.02 -7.62 -4.59
CA ILE A 88 -4.95 -7.05 -3.59
C ILE A 88 -4.60 -7.44 -2.13
N PRO A 89 -4.29 -8.72 -1.81
CA PRO A 89 -4.04 -9.11 -0.41
C PRO A 89 -2.91 -8.35 0.25
N GLY A 90 -1.82 -8.12 -0.49
CA GLY A 90 -0.66 -7.41 0.03
C GLY A 90 -0.91 -5.91 0.23
N ARG A 91 -1.83 -5.32 -0.53
CA ARG A 91 -2.25 -3.91 -0.35
C ARG A 91 -3.18 -3.77 0.84
N ALA A 92 -4.09 -4.72 1.02
CA ALA A 92 -4.95 -4.80 2.19
C ALA A 92 -4.15 -4.94 3.48
N ASP A 93 -3.10 -5.76 3.45
CA ASP A 93 -2.22 -5.98 4.60
C ASP A 93 -1.66 -4.67 5.15
N TYR A 94 -1.14 -3.81 4.28
CA TYR A 94 -0.61 -2.51 4.69
C TYR A 94 -1.68 -1.62 5.34
N ILE A 95 -2.90 -1.57 4.77
CA ILE A 95 -4.01 -0.82 5.36
C ILE A 95 -4.36 -1.34 6.76
N HIS A 96 -4.39 -2.66 6.97
CA HIS A 96 -4.69 -3.22 8.29
C HIS A 96 -3.62 -2.89 9.34
N TYR A 97 -2.34 -2.88 8.98
CA TYR A 97 -1.28 -2.46 9.90
C TYR A 97 -1.30 -0.94 10.16
N LEU A 98 -1.68 -0.12 9.19
CA LEU A 98 -1.92 1.31 9.41
C LEU A 98 -3.09 1.52 10.39
N ALA A 99 -4.10 0.67 10.32
CA ALA A 99 -5.21 0.68 11.27
C ALA A 99 -4.72 0.39 12.69
N ASP A 100 -3.84 -0.60 12.91
CA ASP A 100 -3.23 -0.84 14.23
C ASP A 100 -2.39 0.34 14.73
N LEU A 101 -1.66 0.99 13.84
CA LEU A 101 -0.89 2.18 14.18
C LEU A 101 -1.82 3.27 14.74
N LEU A 102 -2.97 3.50 14.11
CA LEU A 102 -3.97 4.46 14.58
C LEU A 102 -4.67 4.01 15.86
N THR A 103 -5.03 2.73 15.99
CA THR A 103 -5.60 2.14 17.22
C THR A 103 -4.70 2.40 18.42
N THR A 104 -3.41 2.07 18.27
CA THR A 104 -2.39 2.29 19.31
C THR A 104 -2.23 3.77 19.62
N THR A 105 -2.23 4.62 18.59
CA THR A 105 -2.08 6.08 18.74
C THR A 105 -3.23 6.70 19.51
N ARG A 106 -4.45 6.19 19.30
CA ARG A 106 -5.68 6.67 19.95
C ARG A 106 -5.95 6.01 21.31
N ASN A 107 -5.09 5.11 21.77
CA ASN A 107 -5.32 4.27 22.95
C ASN A 107 -6.73 3.63 22.94
N SER A 108 -7.10 3.07 21.78
CA SER A 108 -8.39 2.43 21.55
C SER A 108 -8.22 0.90 21.52
N ASP A 109 -9.26 0.16 21.89
CA ASP A 109 -9.26 -1.31 21.76
C ASP A 109 -9.53 -1.77 20.32
N GLN A 110 -10.15 -0.91 19.51
CA GLN A 110 -10.54 -1.21 18.13
C GLN A 110 -10.05 -0.16 17.14
N PRO A 111 -9.80 -0.55 15.87
CA PRO A 111 -9.53 0.40 14.81
C PRO A 111 -10.65 1.43 14.63
N PRO A 112 -10.33 2.66 14.21
CA PRO A 112 -11.36 3.62 13.86
C PRO A 112 -12.08 3.21 12.57
N HIS A 113 -13.38 2.94 12.68
CA HIS A 113 -14.26 2.51 11.57
C HIS A 113 -15.25 3.62 11.19
N ASP A 114 -14.74 4.80 10.83
CA ASP A 114 -15.58 5.93 10.44
C ASP A 114 -14.84 6.92 9.54
N SER A 115 -15.60 7.90 9.04
CA SER A 115 -15.12 8.96 8.15
C SER A 115 -14.35 10.07 8.84
N SER A 116 -14.12 9.99 10.16
CA SER A 116 -13.27 10.97 10.86
C SER A 116 -11.80 10.80 10.53
N VAL A 117 -11.40 9.61 10.09
CA VAL A 117 -10.01 9.33 9.70
C VAL A 117 -9.76 9.86 8.30
N LYS A 118 -8.82 10.79 8.19
CA LYS A 118 -8.39 11.40 6.92
C LYS A 118 -7.00 10.91 6.55
N VAL A 119 -6.89 10.33 5.36
CA VAL A 119 -5.65 9.74 4.86
C VAL A 119 -5.21 10.43 3.58
N LEU A 120 -3.91 10.69 3.44
CA LEU A 120 -3.32 11.14 2.19
C LEU A 120 -2.48 10.02 1.55
N ASP A 121 -2.89 9.56 0.37
CA ASP A 121 -2.13 8.60 -0.45
C ASP A 121 -1.26 9.34 -1.47
N ILE A 122 0.05 9.04 -1.45
CA ILE A 122 1.05 9.62 -2.36
C ILE A 122 1.45 8.58 -3.41
N GLY A 123 1.14 8.87 -4.68
CA GLY A 123 1.35 7.95 -5.80
C GLY A 123 0.28 6.86 -5.83
N THR A 124 -0.99 7.27 -5.90
CA THR A 124 -2.14 6.34 -5.85
C THR A 124 -2.21 5.40 -7.06
N GLY A 125 -1.54 5.77 -8.16
CA GLY A 125 -1.52 5.05 -9.42
C GLY A 125 -2.89 5.00 -10.10
N ALA A 126 -2.93 4.45 -11.32
CA ALA A 126 -4.18 4.24 -12.05
C ALA A 126 -5.15 3.30 -11.32
N ASN A 127 -4.65 2.49 -10.37
CA ASN A 127 -5.43 1.48 -9.65
C ASN A 127 -6.18 2.00 -8.40
N CYS A 128 -5.76 3.13 -7.82
CA CYS A 128 -6.38 3.72 -6.63
C CYS A 128 -6.59 2.74 -5.46
N ILE A 129 -5.68 1.77 -5.31
CA ILE A 129 -5.98 0.57 -4.52
C ILE A 129 -6.05 0.83 -3.01
N TYR A 130 -5.17 1.68 -2.47
CA TYR A 130 -5.15 1.98 -1.04
C TYR A 130 -6.39 2.77 -0.60
N PRO A 131 -6.81 3.83 -1.30
CA PRO A 131 -8.08 4.51 -1.02
C PRO A 131 -9.30 3.60 -1.08
N ILE A 132 -9.36 2.71 -2.08
CA ILE A 132 -10.45 1.73 -2.20
C ILE A 132 -10.49 0.84 -0.95
N ILE A 133 -9.38 0.18 -0.62
CA ILE A 133 -9.37 -0.78 0.49
C ILE A 133 -9.62 -0.09 1.83
N GLY A 134 -8.99 1.05 2.09
CA GLY A 134 -9.16 1.79 3.35
C GLY A 134 -10.59 2.31 3.52
N SER A 135 -11.18 2.90 2.48
CA SER A 135 -12.55 3.42 2.55
C SER A 135 -13.58 2.30 2.74
N GLN A 136 -13.38 1.12 2.17
CA GLN A 136 -14.33 0.02 2.27
C GLN A 136 -14.13 -0.84 3.52
N SER A 137 -12.90 -0.97 4.01
CA SER A 137 -12.61 -1.75 5.23
C SER A 137 -12.92 -0.96 6.51
N TYR A 138 -12.68 0.35 6.48
CA TYR A 138 -12.68 1.18 7.68
C TYR A 138 -13.50 2.47 7.57
N GLY A 139 -14.11 2.76 6.42
CA GLY A 139 -14.89 4.00 6.26
C GLY A 139 -14.04 5.28 6.17
N TRP A 140 -12.72 5.16 6.07
CA TRP A 140 -11.80 6.30 6.02
C TRP A 140 -12.02 7.18 4.80
N GLN A 141 -11.71 8.47 4.95
CA GLN A 141 -11.66 9.44 3.87
C GLN A 141 -10.23 9.55 3.32
N PHE A 142 -10.11 9.65 2.00
CA PHE A 142 -8.84 9.73 1.31
C PHE A 142 -8.76 10.99 0.44
N THR A 143 -7.64 11.70 0.56
CA THR A 143 -7.08 12.46 -0.56
C THR A 143 -6.04 11.55 -1.21
N ALA A 144 -6.09 11.37 -2.52
CA ALA A 144 -5.14 10.54 -3.25
C ALA A 144 -4.50 11.35 -4.37
N SER A 145 -3.17 11.34 -4.44
CA SER A 145 -2.41 12.15 -5.38
C SER A 145 -1.58 11.28 -6.32
N ASP A 146 -1.41 11.74 -7.55
CA ASP A 146 -0.48 11.17 -8.50
C ASP A 146 0.07 12.26 -9.44
N ILE A 147 1.25 12.02 -10.00
CA ILE A 147 1.91 12.89 -10.98
C ILE A 147 1.53 12.53 -12.41
N ASP A 148 1.14 11.27 -12.67
CA ASP A 148 0.76 10.83 -14.01
C ASP A 148 -0.71 11.22 -14.29
N PRO A 149 -0.96 12.12 -15.27
CA PRO A 149 -2.32 12.53 -15.59
C PRO A 149 -3.22 11.39 -16.08
N VAL A 150 -2.67 10.29 -16.62
CA VAL A 150 -3.44 9.10 -16.97
C VAL A 150 -3.87 8.34 -15.71
N SER A 151 -2.95 8.18 -14.75
CA SER A 151 -3.27 7.59 -13.44
C SER A 151 -4.37 8.38 -12.75
N VAL A 152 -4.25 9.71 -12.70
CA VAL A 152 -5.24 10.61 -12.11
C VAL A 152 -6.61 10.49 -12.78
N ARG A 153 -6.67 10.54 -14.11
CA ARG A 153 -7.95 10.39 -14.84
C ARG A 153 -8.58 9.02 -14.61
N THR A 154 -7.78 7.96 -14.60
CA THR A 154 -8.28 6.60 -14.36
C THR A 154 -8.80 6.43 -12.94
N ALA A 155 -8.04 6.90 -11.94
CA ALA A 155 -8.45 6.83 -10.55
C ALA A 155 -9.76 7.61 -10.32
N ARG A 156 -9.93 8.79 -10.93
CA ARG A 156 -11.21 9.53 -10.90
C ARG A 156 -12.34 8.72 -11.51
N LEU A 157 -12.14 8.16 -12.70
CA LEU A 157 -13.15 7.33 -13.35
C LEU A 157 -13.57 6.14 -12.49
N ILE A 158 -12.62 5.47 -11.82
CA ILE A 158 -12.91 4.38 -10.88
C ILE A 158 -13.77 4.91 -9.71
N VAL A 159 -13.39 6.02 -9.08
CA VAL A 159 -14.17 6.60 -7.97
C VAL A 159 -15.59 6.97 -8.42
N ASP A 160 -15.72 7.66 -9.56
CA ASP A 160 -17.00 8.14 -10.07
C ASP A 160 -17.92 6.99 -10.52
N SER A 161 -17.34 5.90 -11.02
CA SER A 161 -18.10 4.72 -11.46
C SER A 161 -18.56 3.81 -10.32
N ASN A 162 -18.14 4.04 -9.08
CA ASN A 162 -18.50 3.21 -7.93
C ASN A 162 -19.15 4.05 -6.82
N PRO A 163 -20.48 4.01 -6.64
CA PRO A 163 -21.19 4.80 -5.63
C PRO A 163 -20.67 4.61 -4.20
N CYS A 164 -20.15 3.42 -3.85
CA CYS A 164 -19.56 3.13 -2.55
C CYS A 164 -18.28 3.93 -2.23
N LEU A 165 -17.63 4.51 -3.25
CA LEU A 165 -16.41 5.31 -3.14
C LEU A 165 -16.69 6.83 -3.15
N LYS A 166 -17.85 7.24 -3.67
CA LYS A 166 -18.21 8.65 -3.85
C LYS A 166 -18.25 9.37 -2.50
N GLY A 167 -17.64 10.55 -2.45
CA GLY A 167 -17.54 11.35 -1.22
C GLY A 167 -16.54 10.82 -0.18
N ARG A 168 -15.95 9.64 -0.39
CA ARG A 168 -14.88 9.09 0.46
C ARG A 168 -13.49 9.32 -0.11
N ILE A 169 -13.36 9.42 -1.42
CA ILE A 169 -12.06 9.51 -2.09
C ILE A 169 -12.03 10.76 -2.99
N ASN A 170 -11.04 11.62 -2.78
CA ASN A 170 -10.77 12.81 -3.59
C ASN A 170 -9.44 12.65 -4.32
N ILE A 171 -9.44 12.72 -5.65
CA ILE A 171 -8.24 12.54 -6.47
C ILE A 171 -7.65 13.89 -6.90
N LYS A 172 -6.40 14.17 -6.51
CA LYS A 172 -5.64 15.38 -6.87
C LYS A 172 -4.51 15.05 -7.86
N GLN A 173 -4.28 15.93 -8.81
CA GLN A 173 -3.09 15.92 -9.65
C GLN A 173 -1.96 16.63 -8.89
N GLN A 174 -0.77 16.04 -8.87
CA GLN A 174 0.47 16.74 -8.51
C GLN A 174 1.14 17.20 -9.81
N ASP A 175 1.15 18.50 -10.06
CA ASP A 175 1.73 19.07 -11.28
C ASP A 175 3.25 19.16 -11.20
N ASP A 176 3.82 19.30 -9.99
CA ASP A 176 5.26 19.34 -9.77
C ASP A 176 5.79 17.99 -9.27
N SER A 177 6.39 17.22 -10.17
CA SER A 177 6.98 15.91 -9.84
C SER A 177 8.15 15.98 -8.84
N SER A 178 8.67 17.18 -8.56
CA SER A 178 9.68 17.41 -7.51
C SER A 178 9.06 17.62 -6.12
N LYS A 179 7.73 17.55 -5.98
CA LYS A 179 7.01 17.73 -4.72
C LYS A 179 6.15 16.51 -4.41
N LEU A 180 6.09 16.16 -3.14
CA LEU A 180 5.26 15.08 -2.62
C LEU A 180 4.04 15.64 -1.90
N PHE A 181 4.26 16.64 -1.04
CA PHE A 181 3.22 17.22 -0.20
C PHE A 181 2.84 18.64 -0.60
N THR A 182 3.82 19.44 -1.02
CA THR A 182 3.57 20.82 -1.46
C THR A 182 2.67 20.82 -2.70
N GLY A 183 1.63 21.65 -2.70
CA GLY A 183 0.59 21.69 -3.75
C GLY A 183 -0.57 20.71 -3.50
N ILE A 184 -0.34 19.64 -2.74
CA ILE A 184 -1.38 18.65 -2.39
C ILE A 184 -2.02 18.96 -1.04
N ILE A 185 -1.19 19.17 -0.02
CA ILE A 185 -1.64 19.55 1.33
C ILE A 185 -1.85 21.07 1.36
N GLN A 186 -3.11 21.48 1.54
CA GLN A 186 -3.52 22.88 1.65
C GLN A 186 -3.45 23.36 3.12
N PRO A 187 -3.44 24.67 3.40
CA PRO A 187 -3.25 25.20 4.77
C PRO A 187 -4.20 24.64 5.83
N ASP A 188 -5.46 24.38 5.45
CA ASP A 188 -6.50 23.88 6.35
C ASP A 188 -6.62 22.35 6.36
N ASP A 189 -5.89 21.67 5.48
CA ASP A 189 -5.91 20.21 5.43
C ASP A 189 -5.30 19.63 6.73
N ARG A 190 -5.93 18.59 7.25
CA ARG A 190 -5.43 17.78 8.37
C ARG A 190 -5.62 16.31 8.04
N TYR A 191 -4.60 15.50 8.32
CA TYR A 191 -4.58 14.06 8.05
C TYR A 191 -4.12 13.28 9.28
N ASP A 192 -4.79 12.16 9.56
CA ASP A 192 -4.36 11.20 10.57
C ASP A 192 -3.10 10.46 10.11
N LEU A 193 -3.01 10.14 8.82
CA LEU A 193 -1.77 9.63 8.25
C LEU A 193 -1.60 9.95 6.77
N THR A 194 -0.35 9.97 6.32
CA THR A 194 0.00 9.76 4.92
C THR A 194 0.42 8.31 4.71
N LEU A 195 0.18 7.76 3.53
CA LEU A 195 0.72 6.49 3.11
C LEU A 195 1.34 6.60 1.72
N CYS A 196 2.32 5.74 1.45
CA CYS A 196 3.03 5.71 0.19
C CYS A 196 3.59 4.32 -0.08
N ASN A 197 3.53 3.89 -1.33
CA ASN A 197 4.30 2.77 -1.86
C ASN A 197 5.31 3.31 -2.90
N PRO A 198 6.56 3.62 -2.50
CA PRO A 198 7.52 4.29 -3.38
C PRO A 198 7.84 3.48 -4.65
N PRO A 199 8.26 4.16 -5.74
CA PRO A 199 8.79 3.49 -6.92
C PRO A 199 10.08 2.71 -6.57
N PHE A 200 10.17 1.48 -7.08
CA PHE A 200 11.12 0.48 -6.57
C PHE A 200 12.55 0.58 -7.14
N HIS A 201 12.74 1.20 -8.31
CA HIS A 201 14.01 1.18 -9.03
C HIS A 201 14.65 2.57 -9.15
N GLY A 202 15.99 2.64 -9.18
CA GLY A 202 16.73 3.89 -9.35
C GLY A 202 16.89 4.35 -10.79
N SER A 203 16.56 3.48 -11.75
CA SER A 203 16.61 3.74 -13.19
C SER A 203 15.81 2.70 -14.00
N PRO A 204 15.50 2.96 -15.28
CA PRO A 204 14.96 1.95 -16.19
C PRO A 204 15.86 0.69 -16.29
N LYS A 205 17.19 0.86 -16.24
CA LYS A 205 18.16 -0.24 -16.30
C LYS A 205 18.08 -1.13 -15.05
N GLU A 206 17.85 -0.55 -13.86
CA GLU A 206 17.64 -1.31 -12.63
C GLU A 206 16.30 -2.04 -12.61
N ALA A 207 15.24 -1.45 -13.19
CA ALA A 207 13.94 -2.12 -13.36
C ALA A 207 14.05 -3.34 -14.28
N GLN A 208 14.81 -3.23 -15.37
CA GLN A 208 15.13 -4.34 -16.27
C GLN A 208 16.05 -5.39 -15.61
N ALA A 209 17.07 -4.99 -14.86
CA ALA A 209 17.98 -5.92 -14.17
C ALA A 209 17.29 -6.67 -13.00
N GLY A 210 16.38 -6.01 -12.26
CA GLY A 210 15.55 -6.64 -11.23
C GLY A 210 14.57 -7.66 -11.82
N THR A 211 14.02 -7.36 -13.00
CA THR A 211 13.24 -8.28 -13.82
C THR A 211 14.09 -9.48 -14.25
N GLN A 212 15.31 -9.27 -14.76
CA GLN A 212 16.22 -10.35 -15.17
C GLN A 212 16.73 -11.23 -14.01
N ARG A 213 16.96 -10.67 -12.81
CA ARG A 213 17.30 -11.48 -11.62
C ARG A 213 16.13 -12.32 -11.14
N LYS A 214 14.89 -11.81 -11.19
CA LYS A 214 13.68 -12.59 -10.91
C LYS A 214 13.52 -13.73 -11.93
N TRP A 215 13.76 -13.47 -13.21
CA TRP A 215 13.83 -14.49 -14.28
C TRP A 215 14.84 -15.60 -13.97
N ARG A 216 16.09 -15.26 -13.62
CA ARG A 216 17.12 -16.27 -13.31
C ARG A 216 16.78 -17.12 -12.09
N ASN A 217 16.12 -16.55 -11.09
CA ASN A 217 15.73 -17.30 -9.89
C ASN A 217 14.48 -18.17 -10.10
N LEU A 218 13.56 -17.78 -10.99
CA LEU A 218 12.37 -18.57 -11.36
C LEU A 218 12.72 -19.72 -12.34
N ASN A 219 13.72 -19.52 -13.20
CA ASN A 219 14.12 -20.52 -14.21
C ASN A 219 15.19 -21.52 -13.74
N LYS A 220 15.59 -21.52 -12.45
CA LYS A 220 16.47 -22.57 -11.90
C LYS A 220 15.85 -23.98 -11.94
N HIS A 221 14.58 -24.12 -12.33
CA HIS A 221 13.88 -25.40 -12.46
C HIS A 221 13.20 -25.64 -13.82
N LYS A 222 13.55 -24.89 -14.89
CA LYS A 222 13.01 -25.17 -16.23
C LYS A 222 14.13 -25.25 -17.25
N THR A 223 14.29 -26.45 -17.83
CA THR A 223 15.11 -26.73 -19.00
C THR A 223 14.69 -25.86 -20.19
N GLU A 224 15.69 -25.53 -20.99
CA GLU A 224 15.68 -24.57 -22.08
C GLU A 224 14.64 -24.93 -23.15
N THR A 225 13.56 -24.14 -23.26
CA THR A 225 12.85 -23.79 -24.50
C THR A 225 11.59 -23.00 -24.15
N THR A 226 11.68 -21.66 -24.13
CA THR A 226 10.58 -20.74 -24.46
C THR A 226 11.11 -19.31 -24.42
N GLN A 227 11.19 -18.68 -25.60
CA GLN A 227 11.50 -17.26 -25.76
C GLN A 227 10.31 -16.40 -25.29
N SER A 228 10.64 -15.23 -24.70
CA SER A 228 9.77 -14.07 -24.51
C SER A 228 8.54 -14.23 -23.58
N SER A 229 8.72 -14.00 -22.28
CA SER A 229 7.62 -13.69 -21.35
C SER A 229 7.98 -12.51 -20.42
N THR A 230 7.80 -11.29 -20.91
CA THR A 230 7.84 -10.07 -20.08
C THR A 230 7.16 -10.31 -18.74
N LEU A 231 7.84 -10.08 -17.60
CA LEU A 231 7.24 -10.31 -16.29
C LEU A 231 6.08 -9.32 -16.07
N ASN A 232 4.92 -9.89 -15.73
CA ASN A 232 3.58 -9.31 -15.59
C ASN A 232 3.36 -8.34 -14.42
N PHE A 233 4.40 -7.59 -14.01
CA PHE A 233 4.20 -6.41 -13.18
C PHE A 233 4.31 -5.21 -14.12
N GLY A 234 3.24 -5.02 -14.91
CA GLY A 234 3.04 -3.79 -15.66
C GLY A 234 3.26 -2.60 -14.73
N GLY A 235 3.80 -1.53 -15.27
CA GLY A 235 4.08 -0.30 -14.56
C GLY A 235 4.69 0.65 -15.57
N GLN A 236 4.11 1.84 -15.71
CA GLN A 236 4.69 2.85 -16.57
C GLN A 236 5.99 3.38 -15.96
N LYS A 237 6.78 4.10 -16.78
CA LYS A 237 8.13 4.58 -16.43
C LYS A 237 8.20 5.24 -15.03
N ALA A 238 7.21 6.00 -14.60
CA ALA A 238 7.21 6.67 -13.30
C ALA A 238 6.86 5.77 -12.09
N GLU A 239 6.06 4.71 -12.27
CA GLU A 239 5.69 3.79 -11.19
C GLU A 239 6.83 2.81 -10.85
N LEU A 240 7.71 2.55 -11.82
CA LEU A 240 8.79 1.59 -11.69
C LEU A 240 10.09 2.21 -11.19
N TRP A 241 10.41 3.45 -11.54
CA TRP A 241 11.67 4.06 -11.12
C TRP A 241 11.57 5.55 -10.79
N CYS A 242 12.46 5.99 -9.91
CA CYS A 242 12.74 7.40 -9.66
C CYS A 242 14.25 7.61 -9.65
N GLU A 243 14.70 8.81 -10.03
CA GLU A 243 16.13 9.14 -10.01
C GLU A 243 16.69 8.98 -8.58
N GLY A 244 17.76 8.19 -8.41
CA GLY A 244 18.33 7.87 -7.10
C GLY A 244 17.56 6.83 -6.27
N GLY A 245 16.48 6.28 -6.81
CA GLY A 245 15.73 5.14 -6.27
C GLY A 245 14.98 5.41 -4.97
N GLU A 246 14.41 4.34 -4.40
CA GLU A 246 13.57 4.37 -3.19
C GLU A 246 14.17 5.24 -2.07
N ILE A 247 15.48 5.16 -1.83
CA ILE A 247 16.11 5.93 -0.75
C ILE A 247 16.06 7.44 -1.00
N ARG A 248 16.25 7.92 -2.24
CA ARG A 248 16.15 9.35 -2.56
C ARG A 248 14.72 9.83 -2.39
N PHE A 249 13.76 9.08 -2.92
CA PHE A 249 12.33 9.37 -2.76
C PHE A 249 11.94 9.49 -1.29
N LEU A 250 12.31 8.51 -0.46
CA LEU A 250 11.98 8.50 0.96
C LEU A 250 12.69 9.63 1.73
N LYS A 251 13.94 9.96 1.39
CA LYS A 251 14.64 11.11 1.98
C LYS A 251 13.95 12.43 1.62
N GLN A 252 13.48 12.58 0.38
CA GLN A 252 12.71 13.74 -0.04
C GLN A 252 11.39 13.85 0.73
N MET A 253 10.66 12.74 0.87
CA MET A 253 9.43 12.66 1.66
C MET A 253 9.67 13.10 3.11
N ILE A 254 10.75 12.63 3.74
CA ILE A 254 11.15 13.07 5.08
C ILE A 254 11.44 14.58 5.11
N ASN A 255 12.22 15.09 4.14
CA ASN A 255 12.56 16.51 4.10
C ASN A 255 11.32 17.41 3.94
N GLU A 256 10.38 17.06 3.05
CA GLU A 256 9.16 17.83 2.85
C GLU A 256 8.20 17.71 4.05
N SER A 257 8.16 16.57 4.73
CA SER A 257 7.24 16.33 5.86
C SER A 257 7.40 17.33 7.00
N VAL A 258 8.60 17.91 7.20
CA VAL A 258 8.87 18.92 8.23
C VAL A 258 7.94 20.12 8.09
N ARG A 259 7.67 20.58 6.86
CA ARG A 259 6.79 21.73 6.61
C ARG A 259 5.33 21.45 7.02
N PHE A 260 4.93 20.19 6.99
CA PHE A 260 3.56 19.74 7.26
C PHE A 260 3.44 19.04 8.63
N ALA A 261 4.43 19.22 9.50
CA ALA A 261 4.52 18.59 10.82
C ALA A 261 3.24 18.75 11.67
N HIS A 262 2.58 19.91 11.58
CA HIS A 262 1.35 20.21 12.32
C HIS A 262 0.07 19.76 11.62
N GLN A 263 0.17 19.31 10.37
CA GLN A 263 -0.99 18.94 9.55
C GLN A 263 -1.20 17.43 9.45
N VAL A 264 -0.19 16.63 9.82
CA VAL A 264 -0.21 15.18 9.65
C VAL A 264 0.21 14.50 10.95
N CYS A 265 -0.64 13.64 11.51
CA CYS A 265 -0.30 12.91 12.73
C CYS A 265 0.79 11.86 12.48
N TRP A 266 0.66 11.05 11.43
CA TRP A 266 1.68 10.07 11.04
C TRP A 266 2.04 10.19 9.57
N PHE A 267 3.31 10.41 9.28
CA PHE A 267 3.82 10.14 7.95
C PHE A 267 4.23 8.68 7.84
N THR A 268 3.82 7.99 6.78
CA THR A 268 4.18 6.57 6.60
C THR A 268 4.56 6.26 5.16
N SER A 269 5.46 5.29 4.99
CA SER A 269 5.76 4.73 3.67
C SER A 269 6.29 3.31 3.78
N LEU A 270 5.92 2.47 2.81
CA LEU A 270 6.57 1.19 2.60
C LEU A 270 8.06 1.38 2.30
N VAL A 271 8.85 0.39 2.71
CA VAL A 271 10.30 0.33 2.46
C VAL A 271 10.65 -1.08 1.98
N SER A 272 11.00 -1.21 0.70
CA SER A 272 11.33 -2.49 0.08
C SER A 272 12.71 -2.99 0.49
N LYS A 273 13.71 -2.10 0.63
CA LYS A 273 15.08 -2.48 0.99
C LYS A 273 15.34 -2.24 2.47
N GLY A 274 15.63 -3.31 3.22
CA GLY A 274 15.95 -3.23 4.64
C GLY A 274 17.11 -2.27 4.96
N ASP A 275 18.10 -2.20 4.08
CA ASP A 275 19.29 -1.35 4.23
C ASP A 275 18.95 0.15 4.23
N ASN A 276 17.79 0.54 3.67
CA ASN A 276 17.33 1.93 3.70
C ASN A 276 16.89 2.37 5.10
N ILE A 277 16.53 1.44 5.99
CA ILE A 277 15.95 1.78 7.30
C ILE A 277 16.91 2.62 8.17
N GLN A 278 18.18 2.22 8.28
CA GLN A 278 19.11 2.93 9.17
C GLN A 278 19.41 4.37 8.68
N PRO A 279 19.74 4.61 7.40
CA PRO A 279 19.85 5.96 6.86
C PRO A 279 18.59 6.82 7.07
N LEU A 280 17.39 6.25 6.87
CA LEU A 280 16.13 6.97 7.06
C LEU A 280 15.90 7.35 8.52
N LYS A 281 16.15 6.43 9.46
CA LYS A 281 16.05 6.72 10.91
C LYS A 281 17.01 7.83 11.33
N ARG A 282 18.24 7.86 10.80
CA ARG A 282 19.22 8.94 11.09
C ARG A 282 18.71 10.28 10.58
N LEU A 283 18.22 10.34 9.34
CA LEU A 283 17.67 11.57 8.77
C LEU A 283 16.45 12.05 9.55
N LEU A 284 15.53 11.16 9.91
CA LEU A 284 14.35 11.51 10.72
C LEU A 284 14.73 12.14 12.06
N LYS A 285 15.71 11.56 12.77
CA LYS A 285 16.24 12.14 14.01
C LYS A 285 16.85 13.52 13.77
N GLN A 286 17.66 13.67 12.71
CA GLN A 286 18.25 14.96 12.33
C GLN A 286 17.18 16.01 12.01
N LYS A 287 16.04 15.61 11.45
CA LYS A 287 14.91 16.49 11.14
C LYS A 287 13.97 16.74 12.31
N GLY A 288 14.26 16.21 13.51
CA GLY A 288 13.47 16.46 14.71
C GLY A 288 12.20 15.61 14.83
N ALA A 289 12.10 14.48 14.12
CA ALA A 289 10.98 13.56 14.33
C ALA A 289 11.04 12.98 15.76
N LEU A 290 9.95 13.14 16.50
CA LEU A 290 9.83 12.74 17.91
C LEU A 290 9.45 11.27 18.04
N HIS A 291 8.69 10.75 17.09
CA HIS A 291 8.31 9.34 17.03
C HIS A 291 8.79 8.72 15.73
N ILE A 292 9.47 7.58 15.82
CA ILE A 292 9.93 6.81 14.65
C ILE A 292 9.68 5.33 14.91
N LYS A 293 8.79 4.73 14.12
CA LYS A 293 8.44 3.30 14.19
C LYS A 293 8.82 2.61 12.90
N VAL A 294 9.31 1.37 13.00
CA VAL A 294 9.52 0.47 11.87
C VAL A 294 8.69 -0.77 12.14
N ILE A 295 7.65 -0.97 11.33
CA ILE A 295 6.67 -2.04 11.54
C ILE A 295 6.90 -3.09 10.45
N LYS A 296 7.20 -4.32 10.90
CA LYS A 296 7.35 -5.47 10.01
C LYS A 296 5.98 -6.03 9.69
N MET A 297 5.75 -6.35 8.41
CA MET A 297 4.52 -6.95 7.92
C MET A 297 4.81 -8.35 7.41
N ALA A 298 3.88 -9.26 7.65
CA ALA A 298 3.99 -10.65 7.27
C ALA A 298 3.40 -10.89 5.88
N GLN A 299 4.24 -11.16 4.87
CA GLN A 299 3.80 -11.49 3.51
C GLN A 299 4.53 -12.74 2.98
N GLY A 300 4.24 -13.91 3.58
CA GLY A 300 4.83 -15.18 3.15
C GLY A 300 6.37 -15.14 3.14
N GLN A 301 6.99 -15.39 1.98
CA GLN A 301 8.46 -15.42 1.83
C GLN A 301 9.13 -14.03 1.75
N LYS A 302 8.37 -12.93 1.70
CA LYS A 302 8.92 -11.58 1.61
C LYS A 302 8.71 -10.81 2.91
N THR A 303 9.79 -10.29 3.47
CA THR A 303 9.74 -9.39 4.63
C THR A 303 9.41 -7.96 4.17
N SER A 304 8.12 -7.64 4.13
CA SER A 304 7.66 -6.26 3.90
C SER A 304 7.71 -5.46 5.21
N ARG A 305 7.85 -4.14 5.10
CA ARG A 305 7.87 -3.22 6.25
C ARG A 305 7.45 -1.83 5.81
N PHE A 306 6.98 -1.04 6.76
CA PHE A 306 6.88 0.40 6.58
C PHE A 306 7.58 1.13 7.73
N ILE A 307 8.01 2.34 7.42
CA ILE A 307 8.46 3.30 8.41
C ILE A 307 7.34 4.30 8.65
N ALA A 308 7.13 4.65 9.91
CA ALA A 308 6.18 5.66 10.34
C ALA A 308 6.90 6.69 11.21
N TRP A 309 6.63 7.97 11.00
CA TRP A 309 7.19 9.04 11.80
C TRP A 309 6.19 10.16 12.11
N SER A 310 6.42 10.84 13.23
CA SER A 310 5.62 11.99 13.65
C SER A 310 6.51 13.05 14.30
N PHE A 311 6.10 14.31 14.13
CA PHE A 311 6.70 15.48 14.77
C PHE A 311 5.86 15.99 15.94
N LEU A 312 4.71 15.37 16.21
CA LEU A 312 3.84 15.75 17.33
C LEU A 312 4.44 15.27 18.64
N THR A 313 4.39 16.12 19.67
CA THR A 313 4.79 15.78 21.05
C THR A 313 3.75 14.87 21.70
N HIS A 314 2.47 15.16 21.42
CA HIS A 314 1.32 14.40 21.87
C HIS A 314 0.40 14.15 20.69
N PHE A 315 -0.12 12.93 20.58
CA PHE A 315 -1.16 12.63 19.61
C PHE A 315 -2.49 13.19 20.12
N PRO A 316 -3.22 13.97 19.29
CA PRO A 316 -4.48 14.55 19.70
C PRO A 316 -5.48 13.45 20.07
N LYS A 317 -6.20 13.63 21.18
CA LYS A 317 -7.32 12.74 21.50
C LYS A 317 -8.48 13.09 20.58
N ARG A 318 -9.39 12.13 20.34
CA ARG A 318 -10.54 12.30 19.44
C ARG A 318 -11.39 13.55 19.77
N SER A 319 -11.44 13.96 21.04
CA SER A 319 -12.11 15.18 21.52
C SER A 319 -11.49 16.48 21.02
N ASP A 320 -10.19 16.49 20.70
CA ASP A 320 -9.40 17.70 20.52
C ASP A 320 -9.33 18.14 19.05
N LEU A 321 -9.75 17.29 18.12
CA LEU A 321 -9.82 17.59 16.68
C LEU A 321 -11.11 18.35 16.29
N CYS A 322 -12.12 18.37 17.16
CA CYS A 322 -13.36 19.14 16.97
C CYS A 322 -13.36 20.50 17.70
N SER A 323 -12.42 20.75 18.61
CA SER A 323 -12.37 21.98 19.40
C SER A 323 -11.05 22.73 19.18
N THR A 324 -11.13 23.80 18.39
CA THR A 324 -10.25 24.99 18.45
C THR A 324 -8.74 24.80 18.23
N SER A 325 -8.32 25.31 17.08
CA SER A 325 -7.05 26.01 16.89
C SER A 325 -6.73 26.95 18.08
N LYS A 326 -5.82 26.56 18.99
CA LYS A 326 -4.82 27.46 19.64
C LYS A 326 -4.08 26.91 20.88
N GLN A 327 -4.38 25.74 21.45
CA GLN A 327 -3.82 25.39 22.78
C GLN A 327 -2.90 24.16 22.90
N LEU A 328 -2.40 23.58 21.80
CA LEU A 328 -1.47 22.43 21.88
C LEU A 328 0.01 22.77 21.66
N TYR A 329 0.38 24.04 21.54
CA TYR A 329 1.73 24.43 21.10
C TYR A 329 2.32 25.55 21.95
N THR A 330 2.79 25.20 23.15
CA THR A 330 3.78 26.01 23.88
C THR A 330 4.99 25.15 24.22
N HIS A 331 6.07 25.35 23.48
CA HIS A 331 7.41 25.25 24.05
C HIS A 331 8.00 26.66 23.98
N SER A 332 8.10 27.28 25.16
CA SER A 332 8.99 28.42 25.41
C SER A 332 10.46 27.95 25.29
N PRO A 333 11.39 28.88 24.97
CA PRO A 333 12.74 28.58 24.47
C PRO A 333 13.62 27.72 25.38
#